data_AF-A0A7C2TWY2-F1
#
_entry.id   AF-A0A7C2TWY2-F1
#
_cell.length_a   1.000
_cell.length_b   1.000
_cell.length_c   1.000
_cell.angle_alpha   90.00
_cell.angle_beta   90.00
_cell.angle_gamma   90.00
#
_symmetry.space_group_name_H-M   'P 1'
#
loop_
_entity.id
_entity.type
_entity.pdbx_description
1 polymer ?
#
loop_
_entity_poly.entity_id
_entity_poly.type
_entity_poly.pdbx_seq_one_letter_code
_entity_poly.pdbx_strand_id
1 'polypeptide(L)'
;MRDKNFRLLVVALLSLPVLAFGQLKEQLKPQSFSQLLTQPQGLVGLIGLDPSRFSMQHSYSLSYMSLGGRDFSQGVYLNTMSYRFSDPLQVSLQWGVLNQPLSGLGVPSLYQNGIFLSGASVEYKPSRNLSIGVQYNRAPGGLWYRGYPYYNDSRLRPAESEEDKPKR
;
A
#
# COMPACT_ATOMS: atom_id res chain seq x y z
N MET A 1 22.32 60.00 -16.74
CA MET A 1 21.80 59.62 -15.40
C MET A 1 20.90 58.37 -15.41
N ARG A 2 20.47 57.84 -16.58
CA ARG A 2 19.50 56.72 -16.68
C ARG A 2 20.12 55.32 -16.50
N ASP A 3 21.42 55.20 -16.76
CA ASP A 3 22.11 53.89 -16.90
C ASP A 3 22.60 53.36 -15.54
N LYS A 4 22.87 54.27 -14.60
CA LYS A 4 23.31 53.92 -13.22
C LYS A 4 22.18 53.25 -12.43
N ASN A 5 20.95 53.74 -12.60
CA ASN A 5 19.75 53.21 -11.94
C ASN A 5 19.35 51.86 -12.54
N PHE A 6 19.54 51.69 -13.85
CA PHE A 6 19.29 50.40 -14.53
C PHE A 6 20.27 49.31 -14.07
N ARG A 7 21.56 49.63 -13.95
CA ARG A 7 22.57 48.70 -13.41
C ARG A 7 22.28 48.32 -11.96
N LEU A 8 21.83 49.27 -11.14
CA LEU A 8 21.40 49.01 -9.75
C LEU A 8 20.20 48.06 -9.69
N LEU A 9 19.21 48.22 -10.56
CA LEU A 9 18.05 47.32 -10.65
C LEU A 9 18.44 45.91 -11.08
N VAL A 10 19.35 45.76 -12.04
CA VAL A 10 19.81 44.44 -12.51
C VAL A 10 20.59 43.71 -11.40
N VAL A 11 21.42 44.42 -10.64
CA VAL A 11 22.15 43.82 -9.50
C VAL A 11 21.20 43.41 -8.38
N ALA A 12 20.17 44.21 -8.10
CA ALA A 12 19.14 43.87 -7.12
C ALA A 12 18.28 42.66 -7.54
N LEU A 13 18.00 42.52 -8.83
CA LEU A 13 17.25 41.37 -9.35
C LEU A 13 18.09 40.08 -9.30
N LEU A 14 19.40 40.18 -9.53
CA LEU A 14 20.33 39.05 -9.47
C LEU A 14 20.68 38.60 -8.03
N SER A 15 20.44 39.43 -7.01
CA SER A 15 20.72 39.09 -5.60
C SER A 15 19.54 38.45 -4.86
N LEU A 16 18.33 38.49 -5.40
CA LEU A 16 17.14 37.82 -4.86
C LEU A 16 17.31 36.30 -4.58
N PRO A 17 17.96 35.48 -5.41
CA PRO A 17 18.14 34.06 -5.12
C PRO A 17 19.09 33.78 -3.94
N VAL A 18 19.88 34.76 -3.48
CA VAL A 18 20.76 34.60 -2.31
C VAL A 18 19.97 34.61 -1.00
N LEU A 19 18.73 35.11 -1.00
CA LEU A 19 17.83 35.01 0.16
C LEU A 19 17.05 33.69 0.21
N ALA A 20 17.20 32.84 -0.81
CA ALA A 20 16.58 31.52 -0.88
C ALA A 20 17.43 30.41 -0.22
N PHE A 21 18.28 30.75 0.76
CA PHE A 21 18.89 29.73 1.62
C PHE A 21 17.78 28.99 2.37
N GLY A 22 17.73 27.69 2.11
CA GLY A 22 16.57 26.85 2.33
C GLY A 22 16.13 26.82 3.79
N GLN A 23 14.85 27.07 4.00
CA GLN A 23 14.11 26.45 5.09
C GLN A 23 14.03 24.95 4.81
N LEU A 24 15.13 24.23 4.98
CA LEU A 24 15.07 22.79 5.19
C LEU A 24 14.34 22.64 6.54
N LYS A 25 13.02 22.46 6.49
CA LYS A 25 12.18 22.31 7.67
C LYS A 25 12.79 21.25 8.56
N GLU A 26 13.39 21.69 9.65
CA GLU A 26 14.02 20.89 10.71
C GLU A 26 12.94 20.23 11.61
N GLN A 27 11.86 19.77 10.99
CA GLN A 27 10.69 19.20 11.66
C GLN A 27 10.18 17.95 10.94
N LEU A 28 11.08 17.15 10.39
CA LEU A 28 10.80 15.74 10.20
C LEU A 28 11.18 15.06 11.52
N LYS A 29 10.22 14.93 12.44
CA LYS A 29 10.30 13.85 13.42
C LYS A 29 10.70 12.60 12.62
N PRO A 30 11.71 11.83 13.03
CA PRO A 30 12.05 10.60 12.35
C PRO A 30 10.81 9.71 12.41
N GLN A 31 10.00 9.75 11.35
CA GLN A 31 8.87 8.86 11.21
C GLN A 31 9.49 7.49 11.15
N SER A 32 9.09 6.62 12.07
CA SER A 32 9.51 5.24 12.02
C SER A 32 9.16 4.70 10.63
N PHE A 33 10.06 3.97 9.98
CA PHE A 33 9.78 3.36 8.69
C PHE A 33 8.48 2.53 8.72
N SER A 34 8.16 1.94 9.87
CA SER A 34 6.89 1.24 10.14
C SER A 34 5.66 2.16 10.09
N GLN A 35 5.79 3.45 10.46
CA GLN A 35 4.72 4.45 10.34
C GLN A 35 4.52 4.89 8.89
N LEU A 36 5.60 5.00 8.10
CA LEU A 36 5.51 5.28 6.66
C LEU A 36 4.87 4.13 5.88
N LEU A 37 5.11 2.89 6.31
CA LEU A 37 4.47 1.68 5.75
C LEU A 37 2.99 1.54 6.12
N THR A 38 2.56 2.10 7.26
CA THR A 38 1.17 1.96 7.73
C THR A 38 0.31 3.20 7.44
N GLN A 39 0.93 4.34 7.13
CA GLN A 39 0.24 5.60 6.89
C GLN A 39 0.78 6.30 5.63
N PRO A 40 0.28 5.93 4.44
CA PRO A 40 0.61 6.59 3.18
C PRO A 40 -0.18 7.92 3.07
N GLN A 41 -0.02 8.79 4.07
CA GLN A 41 -0.71 10.07 4.14
C GLN A 41 -0.33 11.02 3.00
N GLY A 42 0.83 10.80 2.36
CA GLY A 42 1.34 11.64 1.28
C GLY A 42 0.60 11.46 -0.05
N LEU A 43 0.50 10.24 -0.57
CA LEU A 43 0.06 10.04 -1.96
C LEU A 43 -1.46 10.21 -2.14
N VAL A 44 -2.24 9.74 -1.16
CA VAL A 44 -3.72 9.72 -1.20
C VAL A 44 -4.29 11.13 -0.96
N GLY A 45 -3.70 11.88 -0.02
CA GLY A 45 -4.08 13.27 0.22
C GLY A 45 -3.78 14.20 -0.97
N LEU A 46 -2.73 13.91 -1.75
CA LEU A 46 -2.37 14.69 -2.95
C LEU A 46 -3.39 14.58 -4.09
N ILE A 47 -4.11 13.46 -4.18
CA ILE A 47 -5.16 13.24 -5.20
C ILE A 47 -6.56 13.61 -4.71
N GLY A 48 -6.66 14.29 -3.56
CA GLY A 48 -7.94 14.76 -3.00
C GLY A 48 -8.81 13.66 -2.37
N LEU A 49 -8.23 12.49 -2.08
CA LEU A 49 -8.93 11.41 -1.37
C LEU A 49 -8.67 11.50 0.14
N ASP A 50 -9.66 11.13 0.93
CA ASP A 50 -9.59 11.16 2.40
C ASP A 50 -8.67 10.04 2.90
N PRO A 51 -7.48 10.35 3.47
CA PRO A 51 -6.54 9.33 3.93
C PRO A 51 -7.11 8.47 5.07
N SER A 52 -8.08 8.97 5.83
CA SER A 52 -8.71 8.21 6.92
C SER A 52 -9.57 7.04 6.42
N ARG A 53 -9.98 7.09 5.15
CA ARG A 53 -10.76 6.04 4.47
C ARG A 53 -9.88 5.10 3.66
N PHE A 54 -8.58 5.36 3.60
CA PHE A 54 -7.59 4.53 2.94
C PHE A 54 -6.88 3.65 3.96
N SER A 55 -6.65 2.39 3.59
CA SER A 55 -5.95 1.42 4.40
C SER A 55 -5.01 0.60 3.53
N MET A 56 -3.83 0.30 4.05
CA MET A 56 -2.80 -0.44 3.34
C MET A 56 -2.25 -1.54 4.24
N GLN A 57 -2.25 -2.77 3.74
CA GLN A 57 -1.70 -3.93 4.42
C GLN A 57 -0.61 -4.54 3.56
N HIS A 58 0.59 -4.64 4.12
CA HIS A 58 1.73 -5.23 3.46
C HIS A 58 2.12 -6.54 4.14
N SER A 59 2.49 -7.54 3.36
CA SER A 59 3.09 -8.77 3.86
C SER A 59 4.28 -9.19 3.01
N TYR A 60 5.30 -9.74 3.66
CA TYR A 60 6.47 -10.28 2.99
C TYR A 60 6.69 -11.71 3.50
N SER A 61 6.76 -12.65 2.56
CA SER A 61 6.99 -14.06 2.84
C SER A 61 8.24 -14.51 2.12
N LEU A 62 9.14 -15.20 2.82
CA LEU A 62 10.32 -15.83 2.23
C LEU A 62 10.26 -17.33 2.51
N SER A 63 10.40 -18.12 1.46
CA SER A 63 10.49 -19.58 1.52
C SER A 63 11.86 -20.00 1.03
N TYR A 64 12.48 -20.93 1.73
CA TYR A 64 13.78 -21.51 1.38
C TYR A 64 13.70 -23.03 1.51
N MET A 65 14.27 -23.74 0.55
CA MET A 65 14.35 -25.19 0.54
C MET A 65 15.71 -25.59 -0.03
N SER A 66 16.39 -26.53 0.63
CA SER A 66 17.64 -27.12 0.16
C SER A 66 17.47 -28.63 0.06
N LEU A 67 17.73 -29.21 -1.11
CA LEU A 67 17.62 -30.65 -1.33
C LEU A 67 18.74 -31.13 -2.26
N GLY A 68 19.54 -32.08 -1.81
CA GLY A 68 20.57 -32.72 -2.66
C GLY A 68 21.59 -31.74 -3.26
N GLY A 69 21.98 -30.71 -2.50
CA GLY A 69 22.92 -29.67 -2.96
C GLY A 69 22.31 -28.63 -3.90
N ARG A 70 20.98 -28.62 -4.05
CA ARG A 70 20.24 -27.58 -4.80
C ARG A 70 19.45 -26.72 -3.83
N ASP A 71 19.64 -25.41 -3.93
CA ASP A 71 18.93 -24.42 -3.13
C ASP A 71 17.85 -23.73 -3.96
N PHE A 72 16.64 -23.71 -3.42
CA PHE A 72 15.48 -23.01 -3.95
C PHE A 72 15.02 -21.96 -2.94
N SER A 73 14.85 -20.72 -3.41
CA SER A 73 14.25 -19.67 -2.61
C SER A 73 13.19 -18.93 -3.39
N GLN A 74 12.15 -18.50 -2.68
CA GLN A 74 11.06 -17.71 -3.23
C GLN A 74 10.61 -16.70 -2.18
N GLY A 75 10.76 -15.42 -2.50
CA GLY A 75 10.16 -14.32 -1.78
C GLY A 75 8.89 -13.84 -2.48
N VAL A 76 7.90 -13.48 -1.68
CA VAL A 76 6.63 -12.91 -2.11
C VAL A 76 6.37 -11.68 -1.26
N TYR A 77 6.25 -10.54 -1.92
CA TYR A 77 5.70 -9.33 -1.33
C TYR A 77 4.25 -9.19 -1.77
N LEU A 78 3.34 -8.94 -0.85
CA LEU A 78 1.94 -8.61 -1.14
C LEU A 78 1.61 -7.27 -0.50
N ASN A 79 0.81 -6.49 -1.21
CA ASN A 79 0.28 -5.24 -0.74
C ASN A 79 -1.21 -5.16 -1.09
N THR A 80 -2.04 -5.01 -0.07
CA THR A 80 -3.48 -4.83 -0.18
C THR A 80 -3.81 -3.38 0.12
N MET A 81 -4.34 -2.69 -0.87
CA MET A 81 -4.82 -1.32 -0.74
C MET A 81 -6.34 -1.37 -0.68
N SER A 82 -6.93 -0.78 0.35
CA SER A 82 -8.38 -0.69 0.53
C SER A 82 -8.79 0.77 0.66
N TYR A 83 -9.85 1.15 -0.04
CA TYR A 83 -10.42 2.49 0.05
C TYR A 83 -11.94 2.43 0.20
N ARG A 84 -12.45 3.19 1.18
CA ARG A 84 -13.89 3.36 1.39
C ARG A 84 -14.36 4.66 0.77
N PHE A 85 -14.96 4.58 -0.42
CA PHE A 85 -15.49 5.75 -1.13
C PHE A 85 -16.66 6.39 -0.37
N SER A 86 -17.52 5.56 0.21
CA SER A 86 -18.62 5.97 1.07
C SER A 86 -18.86 4.87 2.11
N ASP A 87 -19.63 5.15 3.16
CA ASP A 87 -19.97 4.15 4.18
C ASP A 87 -20.46 2.80 3.60
N PRO A 88 -21.28 2.78 2.53
CA PRO A 88 -21.68 1.52 1.92
C PRO A 88 -20.70 0.98 0.88
N LEU A 89 -19.74 1.73 0.33
CA LEU A 89 -18.91 1.30 -0.81
C LEU A 89 -17.42 1.24 -0.47
N GLN A 90 -16.87 0.03 -0.51
CA GLN A 90 -15.46 -0.27 -0.33
C GLN A 90 -14.87 -0.96 -1.57
N VAL A 91 -13.65 -0.58 -1.93
CA VAL A 91 -12.87 -1.24 -2.97
C VAL A 91 -11.53 -1.66 -2.39
N SER A 92 -11.10 -2.87 -2.69
CA SER A 92 -9.79 -3.37 -2.30
C SER A 92 -9.04 -3.95 -3.50
N LEU A 93 -7.73 -3.71 -3.55
CA LEU A 93 -6.83 -4.18 -4.60
C LEU A 93 -5.60 -4.79 -3.95
N GLN A 94 -5.35 -6.07 -4.21
CA GLN A 94 -4.17 -6.77 -3.75
C GLN A 94 -3.24 -7.10 -4.92
N TRP A 95 -2.04 -6.55 -4.87
CA TRP A 95 -0.98 -6.83 -5.84
C TRP A 95 0.26 -7.33 -5.11
N GLY A 96 1.16 -7.97 -5.84
CA GLY A 96 2.37 -8.52 -5.26
C GLY A 96 3.55 -8.55 -6.20
N VAL A 97 4.71 -8.86 -5.64
CA VAL A 97 5.96 -9.05 -6.35
C VAL A 97 6.54 -10.39 -5.95
N LEU A 98 6.88 -11.21 -6.94
CA LEU A 98 7.61 -12.46 -6.77
C LEU A 98 9.10 -12.23 -7.06
N ASN A 99 9.96 -12.71 -6.17
CA ASN A 99 11.41 -12.72 -6.36
C ASN A 99 12.04 -14.04 -5.90
N GLN A 100 13.25 -14.36 -6.38
CA GLN A 100 14.00 -15.57 -6.00
C GLN A 100 15.43 -15.20 -5.57
N PRO A 101 15.62 -14.65 -4.36
CA PRO A 101 16.86 -13.95 -3.99
C PRO A 101 18.09 -14.85 -3.84
N LEU A 102 17.91 -16.14 -3.55
CA LEU A 102 18.97 -17.11 -3.22
C LEU A 102 18.92 -18.37 -4.10
N SER A 103 18.46 -18.26 -5.35
CA SER A 103 18.40 -19.42 -6.26
C SER A 103 19.79 -19.71 -6.84
N GLY A 104 20.22 -20.99 -6.77
CA GLY A 104 21.53 -21.41 -7.29
C GLY A 104 21.67 -21.20 -8.80
N LEU A 105 22.90 -20.96 -9.27
CA LEU A 105 23.22 -20.83 -10.70
C LEU A 105 22.67 -22.03 -11.49
N GLY A 106 21.82 -21.77 -12.49
CA GLY A 106 21.29 -22.79 -13.40
C GLY A 106 19.99 -23.47 -12.95
N VAL A 107 19.35 -23.04 -11.85
CA VAL A 107 17.96 -23.44 -11.56
C VAL A 107 17.05 -22.60 -12.46
N PRO A 108 16.33 -23.21 -13.44
CA PRO A 108 15.36 -22.46 -14.23
C PRO A 108 14.33 -21.87 -13.26
N SER A 109 14.14 -20.56 -13.37
CA SER A 109 13.16 -19.84 -12.58
C SER A 109 11.78 -20.44 -12.86
N LEU A 110 11.28 -21.25 -11.94
CA LEU A 110 9.95 -21.88 -12.06
C LEU A 110 8.82 -20.83 -12.09
N TYR A 111 9.14 -19.59 -11.73
CA TYR A 111 8.21 -18.48 -11.59
C TYR A 111 8.82 -17.21 -12.19
N GLN A 112 8.16 -16.60 -13.18
CA GLN A 112 8.60 -15.29 -13.66
C GLN A 112 8.62 -14.29 -12.50
N ASN A 113 9.81 -13.81 -12.14
CA ASN A 113 9.96 -12.67 -11.23
C ASN A 113 9.17 -11.50 -11.82
N GLY A 114 8.33 -10.87 -11.00
CA GLY A 114 7.48 -9.80 -11.53
C GLY A 114 6.34 -9.40 -10.62
N ILE A 115 5.69 -8.32 -11.04
CA ILE A 115 4.48 -7.80 -10.43
C ILE A 115 3.30 -8.64 -10.89
N PHE A 116 2.41 -9.01 -9.97
CA PHE A 116 1.18 -9.71 -10.28
C PHE A 116 0.00 -9.13 -9.52
N LEU A 117 -1.18 -9.26 -10.10
CA LEU A 117 -2.43 -8.95 -9.43
C LEU A 117 -2.97 -10.22 -8.75
N SER A 118 -3.01 -10.20 -7.42
CA SER A 118 -3.48 -11.32 -6.59
C SER A 118 -4.98 -11.28 -6.42
N GLY A 119 -5.57 -10.10 -6.25
CA GLY A 119 -7.00 -9.98 -6.13
C GLY A 119 -7.51 -8.55 -6.22
N ALA A 120 -8.81 -8.43 -6.47
CA ALA A 120 -9.55 -7.19 -6.43
C ALA A 120 -10.95 -7.48 -5.87
N SER A 121 -11.47 -6.59 -5.04
CA SER A 121 -12.84 -6.70 -4.55
C SER A 121 -13.54 -5.36 -4.53
N VAL A 122 -14.86 -5.43 -4.74
CA VAL A 122 -15.78 -4.31 -4.56
C VAL A 122 -16.90 -4.81 -3.67
N GLU A 123 -17.13 -4.12 -2.56
CA GLU A 123 -18.19 -4.42 -1.63
C GLU A 123 -19.12 -3.21 -1.52
N TYR A 124 -20.41 -3.45 -1.72
CA TYR A 124 -21.46 -2.45 -1.66
C TYR A 124 -22.58 -2.88 -0.71
N LYS A 125 -22.82 -2.10 0.35
CA LYS A 125 -23.80 -2.37 1.41
C LYS A 125 -24.88 -1.28 1.46
N PRO A 126 -25.86 -1.28 0.54
CA PRO A 126 -26.87 -0.22 0.45
C PRO A 126 -27.77 -0.09 1.68
N SER A 127 -27.97 -1.18 2.43
CA SER A 127 -28.76 -1.17 3.67
C SER A 127 -28.16 -2.11 4.70
N ARG A 128 -28.67 -2.11 5.93
CA ARG A 128 -28.20 -3.00 6.99
C ARG A 128 -28.33 -4.49 6.64
N ASN A 129 -29.29 -4.84 5.77
CA ASN A 129 -29.69 -6.21 5.49
C ASN A 129 -29.30 -6.67 4.07
N LEU A 130 -28.64 -5.82 3.27
CA LEU A 130 -28.24 -6.14 1.90
C LEU A 130 -26.77 -5.78 1.69
N SER A 131 -25.97 -6.77 1.29
CA SER A 131 -24.58 -6.62 0.85
C SER A 131 -24.41 -7.28 -0.52
N ILE A 132 -23.71 -6.59 -1.42
CA ILE A 132 -23.36 -7.05 -2.76
C ILE A 132 -21.85 -6.97 -2.89
N GLY A 133 -21.21 -8.08 -3.26
CA GLY A 133 -19.76 -8.17 -3.37
C GLY A 133 -19.34 -8.80 -4.68
N VAL A 134 -18.36 -8.19 -5.36
CA VAL A 134 -17.67 -8.78 -6.51
C VAL A 134 -16.22 -8.98 -6.11
N GLN A 135 -15.70 -10.19 -6.29
CA GLN A 135 -14.33 -10.54 -5.94
C GLN A 135 -13.64 -11.25 -7.11
N TYR A 136 -12.41 -10.82 -7.37
CA TYR A 136 -11.47 -11.46 -8.26
C TYR A 136 -10.28 -11.91 -7.42
N ASN A 137 -9.88 -13.17 -7.60
CA ASN A 137 -8.68 -13.71 -6.97
C ASN A 137 -7.94 -14.58 -7.97
N ARG A 138 -6.63 -14.41 -8.04
CA ARG A 138 -5.71 -15.21 -8.81
C ARG A 138 -4.45 -15.45 -8.00
N ALA A 139 -4.30 -16.66 -7.47
CA ALA A 139 -3.01 -17.10 -6.98
C ALA A 139 -2.03 -17.23 -8.16
N PRO A 140 -0.81 -16.68 -8.06
CA PRO A 140 0.28 -16.99 -8.99
C PRO A 140 0.42 -18.50 -9.16
N GLY A 141 0.51 -18.95 -10.42
CA GLY A 141 0.64 -20.38 -10.74
C GLY A 141 1.83 -20.98 -10.00
N GLY A 142 1.54 -21.88 -9.05
CA GLY A 142 2.47 -22.59 -8.17
C GLY A 142 2.43 -22.18 -6.67
N LEU A 143 1.67 -21.15 -6.28
CA LEU A 143 1.36 -20.86 -4.87
C LEU A 143 0.21 -21.72 -4.29
N TRP A 144 -0.47 -22.52 -5.10
CA TRP A 144 -1.53 -23.44 -4.66
C TRP A 144 -1.08 -24.50 -3.65
N TYR A 145 0.24 -24.70 -3.48
CA TYR A 145 0.76 -25.65 -2.51
C TYR A 145 0.80 -25.10 -1.07
N ARG A 146 0.63 -23.79 -0.85
CA ARG A 146 0.75 -23.20 0.48
C ARG A 146 -0.42 -22.26 0.76
N GLY A 147 -1.41 -22.79 1.48
CA GLY A 147 -2.62 -22.09 1.90
C GLY A 147 -2.29 -20.76 2.56
N TYR A 148 -2.62 -19.66 1.87
CA TYR A 148 -2.64 -18.34 2.48
C TYR A 148 -3.83 -18.28 3.45
N PRO A 149 -3.60 -17.88 4.71
CA PRO A 149 -4.68 -17.73 5.66
C PRO A 149 -5.53 -16.54 5.22
N TYR A 150 -6.78 -16.83 4.88
CA TYR A 150 -7.82 -15.82 4.74
C TYR A 150 -7.92 -15.06 6.06
N TYR A 151 -7.51 -13.79 6.07
CA TYR A 151 -7.90 -12.87 7.12
C TYR A 151 -9.36 -12.52 6.91
N ASN A 152 -10.24 -13.34 7.50
CA ASN A 152 -11.63 -12.98 7.74
C ASN A 152 -11.61 -11.87 8.81
N ASP A 153 -11.63 -10.61 8.38
CA ASP A 153 -11.67 -9.48 9.31
C ASP A 153 -13.06 -9.36 9.93
N SER A 154 -13.28 -10.14 10.98
CA SER A 154 -14.49 -10.15 11.80
C SER A 154 -14.69 -8.84 12.59
N ARG A 155 -13.76 -7.87 12.51
CA ARG A 155 -13.88 -6.56 13.18
C ARG A 155 -14.82 -5.59 12.46
N LEU A 156 -15.31 -5.95 11.28
CA LEU A 156 -16.32 -5.17 10.55
C LEU A 156 -17.77 -5.61 10.86
N ARG A 157 -17.97 -6.57 11.78
CA ARG A 157 -19.31 -6.78 12.35
C ARG A 157 -19.64 -5.59 13.24
N PRO A 158 -20.73 -4.83 12.96
CA PRO A 158 -21.27 -3.89 13.93
C PRO A 158 -21.51 -4.66 15.23
N ALA A 159 -21.07 -4.11 16.36
CA ALA A 159 -21.42 -4.65 17.67
C ALA A 159 -22.94 -4.86 17.71
N GLU A 160 -23.35 -6.12 17.82
CA GLU A 160 -24.74 -6.49 17.97
C GLU A 160 -25.20 -5.86 19.28
N SER A 161 -26.03 -4.81 19.19
CA SER A 161 -26.56 -4.10 20.33
C SER A 161 -27.30 -5.11 21.22
N GLU A 162 -26.83 -5.25 22.45
CA GLU A 162 -27.24 -6.23 23.46
C GLU A 162 -28.68 -6.02 23.99
N GLU A 163 -29.55 -5.34 23.24
CA GLU A 163 -30.87 -4.87 23.68
C GLU A 163 -32.04 -5.78 23.26
N ASP A 164 -31.79 -6.85 22.48
CA ASP A 164 -32.85 -7.76 22.02
C ASP A 164 -32.67 -9.21 22.53
N LYS A 165 -32.47 -9.37 23.84
CA LYS A 165 -32.75 -10.66 24.49
C LYS A 165 -34.21 -10.68 24.91
N PRO A 166 -35.04 -11.61 24.40
CA PRO A 166 -36.39 -11.79 24.93
C PRO A 166 -36.26 -12.19 26.41
N LYS A 167 -36.90 -11.40 27.28
CA LYS A 167 -37.07 -11.74 28.69
C LYS A 167 -37.73 -13.11 28.76
N ARG A 168 -36.98 -14.11 29.20
CA ARG A 168 -37.53 -15.38 29.69
C ARG A 168 -37.97 -15.21 31.13
#